data_AF-Q5H1W7-F1
#
_entry.id   AF-Q5H1W7-F1
#
_cell.length_a   1.000
_cell.length_b   1.000
_cell.length_c   1.000
_cell.angle_alpha   90.00
_cell.angle_beta   90.00
_cell.angle_gamma   90.00
#
_symmetry.space_group_name_H-M   'P 1'
#
loop_
_entity.id
_entity.type
_entity.pdbx_description
1 polymer ?
#
loop_
_entity_poly.entity_id
_entity_poly.type
_entity_poly.pdbx_seq_one_letter_code
_entity_poly.pdbx_strand_id
1 'polypeptide(L)'
;MSARIGTIVRARRAACAQSQLCWRHHLPRRSAMSLFAIIAGLCVALLHVYILVLEMALWTHPLGLKTFRNSLEKAQATRVLAANQGLYNGFLAAGLFWGALAVRADVLSFFLGCVVVAGCYGAYSVNRRIFFVQALPALIALALLWLPH
;
A
#
# COMPACT_ATOMS: atom_id res chain seq x y z
N MET A 1 37.00 -25.89 -45.02
CA MET A 1 35.76 -25.19 -44.64
C MET A 1 35.14 -25.65 -43.31
N SER A 2 35.28 -26.92 -42.89
CA SER A 2 34.67 -27.45 -41.66
C SER A 2 35.16 -26.81 -40.34
N ALA A 3 36.45 -26.48 -40.22
CA ALA A 3 37.02 -25.95 -38.98
C ALA A 3 36.50 -24.56 -38.57
N ARG A 4 36.14 -23.69 -39.53
CA ARG A 4 35.65 -22.31 -39.28
C ARG A 4 34.23 -22.27 -38.72
N ILE A 5 33.39 -23.24 -39.10
CA ILE A 5 32.00 -23.32 -38.64
C ILE A 5 31.96 -23.74 -37.17
N GLY A 6 32.82 -24.68 -36.76
CA GLY A 6 32.94 -25.12 -35.36
C GLY A 6 33.37 -24.01 -34.40
N THR A 7 34.23 -23.09 -34.84
CA THR A 7 34.67 -21.94 -34.03
C THR A 7 33.56 -20.92 -33.83
N ILE A 8 32.77 -20.64 -34.88
CA ILE A 8 31.65 -19.69 -34.82
C ILE A 8 30.53 -20.20 -33.91
N VAL A 9 30.23 -21.50 -33.96
CA VAL A 9 29.22 -22.11 -33.08
C VAL A 9 29.66 -22.09 -31.62
N ARG A 10 30.95 -22.35 -31.32
CA ARG A 10 31.50 -22.23 -29.95
C ARG A 10 31.47 -20.80 -29.44
N ALA A 11 31.84 -19.82 -30.26
CA ALA A 11 31.81 -18.41 -29.88
C ALA A 11 30.38 -17.91 -29.56
N ARG A 12 29.38 -18.34 -30.35
CA ARG A 12 27.96 -18.01 -30.10
C ARG A 12 27.42 -18.65 -28.82
N ARG A 13 27.81 -19.89 -28.51
CA ARG A 13 27.43 -20.54 -27.24
C ARG A 13 28.05 -19.87 -26.03
N ALA A 14 29.31 -19.43 -26.11
CA ALA A 14 29.98 -18.69 -25.05
C ALA A 14 29.33 -17.32 -24.80
N ALA A 15 28.98 -16.58 -25.87
CA ALA A 15 28.28 -15.30 -25.76
C ALA A 15 26.86 -15.46 -25.15
N CYS A 16 26.14 -16.52 -25.49
CA CYS A 16 24.83 -16.82 -24.90
C CYS A 16 24.96 -17.18 -23.40
N ALA A 17 25.96 -18.00 -23.02
CA ALA A 17 26.21 -18.36 -21.62
C ALA A 17 26.64 -17.14 -20.77
N GLN A 18 27.41 -16.23 -21.35
CA GLN A 18 27.86 -15.00 -20.67
C GLN A 18 26.72 -13.97 -20.56
N SER A 19 25.81 -13.92 -21.54
CA SER A 19 24.59 -13.10 -21.45
C SER A 19 23.66 -13.60 -20.33
N GLN A 20 23.50 -14.91 -20.15
CA GLN A 20 22.68 -15.46 -19.07
C GLN A 20 23.28 -15.26 -17.66
N LEU A 21 24.60 -15.15 -17.52
CA LEU A 21 25.23 -14.76 -16.25
C LEU A 21 25.05 -13.27 -15.95
N CYS A 22 25.05 -12.40 -16.98
CA CYS A 22 24.92 -10.96 -16.85
C CYS A 22 23.54 -10.52 -16.34
N TRP A 23 22.47 -11.28 -16.64
CA TRP A 23 21.11 -11.01 -16.18
C TRP A 23 20.82 -11.44 -14.73
N ARG A 24 21.73 -12.16 -14.05
CA ARG A 24 21.49 -12.65 -12.68
C ARG A 24 21.69 -11.60 -11.58
N HIS A 25 22.25 -10.42 -11.88
CA HIS A 25 22.70 -9.48 -10.84
C HIS A 25 21.70 -8.39 -10.41
N HIS A 26 20.48 -8.39 -10.93
CA HIS A 26 19.41 -7.48 -10.47
C HIS A 26 18.13 -8.24 -10.11
N LEU A 27 18.26 -9.37 -9.42
CA LEU A 27 17.14 -9.84 -8.62
C LEU A 27 16.97 -8.83 -7.48
N PRO A 28 15.86 -8.06 -7.39
CA PRO A 28 15.63 -7.20 -6.25
C PRO A 28 15.78 -8.07 -5.01
N ARG A 29 16.66 -7.65 -4.08
CA ARG A 29 16.75 -8.30 -2.77
C ARG A 29 15.32 -8.38 -2.26
N ARG A 30 14.81 -9.60 -2.05
CA ARG A 30 13.57 -9.77 -1.28
C ARG A 30 13.88 -9.21 0.10
N SER A 31 13.53 -7.96 0.34
CA SER A 31 13.61 -7.36 1.67
C SER A 31 12.76 -8.25 2.56
N ALA A 32 13.39 -9.04 3.42
CA ALA A 32 12.67 -9.79 4.43
C ALA A 32 11.85 -8.76 5.22
N MET A 33 10.53 -8.88 5.25
CA MET A 33 9.70 -7.93 5.96
C MET A 33 9.80 -8.22 7.46
N SER A 34 10.11 -7.20 8.25
CA SER A 34 10.12 -7.35 9.70
C SER A 34 8.70 -7.64 10.22
N LEU A 35 8.59 -8.41 11.30
CA LEU A 35 7.31 -8.67 11.95
C LEU A 35 6.62 -7.36 12.37
N PHE A 36 7.41 -6.37 12.81
CA PHE A 36 6.90 -5.04 13.15
C PHE A 36 6.26 -4.33 11.96
N ALA A 37 6.86 -4.41 10.77
CA ALA A 37 6.28 -3.84 9.55
C ALA A 37 4.96 -4.51 9.17
N ILE A 38 4.88 -5.85 9.30
CA ILE A 38 3.66 -6.61 9.03
C ILE A 38 2.55 -6.19 10.01
N ILE A 39 2.84 -6.17 11.31
CA ILE A 39 1.88 -5.77 12.35
C ILE A 39 1.41 -4.33 12.11
N ALA A 40 2.35 -3.40 11.87
CA ALA A 40 2.00 -2.00 11.60
C ALA A 40 1.12 -1.85 10.35
N GLY A 41 1.46 -2.55 9.25
CA GLY A 41 0.64 -2.58 8.03
C GLY A 41 -0.76 -3.12 8.27
N LEU A 42 -0.91 -4.21 9.04
CA LEU A 42 -2.21 -4.77 9.40
C LEU A 42 -3.03 -3.82 10.30
N CYS A 43 -2.38 -3.11 11.23
CA CYS A 43 -3.05 -2.07 12.02
C CYS A 43 -3.60 -0.95 11.13
N VAL A 44 -2.84 -0.49 10.13
CA VAL A 44 -3.31 0.51 9.16
C VAL A 44 -4.45 -0.07 8.29
N ALA A 45 -4.38 -1.33 7.90
CA ALA A 45 -5.47 -1.99 7.15
C ALA A 45 -6.77 -2.00 7.96
N LEU A 46 -6.70 -2.41 9.24
CA LEU A 46 -7.84 -2.43 10.16
C LEU A 46 -8.42 -1.04 10.42
N LEU A 47 -7.55 -0.02 10.52
CA LEU A 47 -7.99 1.36 10.59
C LEU A 47 -8.84 1.76 9.36
N HIS A 48 -8.45 1.36 8.15
CA HIS A 48 -9.21 1.67 6.94
C HIS A 48 -10.51 0.89 6.85
N VAL A 49 -10.56 -0.34 7.37
CA VAL A 49 -11.83 -1.08 7.56
C VAL A 49 -12.74 -0.32 8.52
N TYR A 50 -12.20 0.18 9.64
CA TYR A 50 -12.96 0.97 10.59
C TYR A 50 -13.54 2.25 9.95
N ILE A 51 -12.74 2.97 9.17
CA ILE A 51 -13.20 4.16 8.42
C ILE A 51 -14.26 3.77 7.39
N LEU A 52 -14.07 2.68 6.63
CA LEU A 52 -15.07 2.16 5.70
C LEU A 52 -16.41 1.93 6.40
N VAL A 53 -16.43 1.28 7.56
CA VAL A 53 -17.66 1.00 8.30
C VAL A 53 -18.31 2.32 8.76
N LEU A 54 -17.50 3.27 9.24
CA LEU A 54 -18.01 4.58 9.62
C LEU A 54 -18.63 5.34 8.44
N GLU A 55 -18.05 5.27 7.25
CA GLU A 55 -18.48 6.02 6.07
C GLU A 55 -19.64 5.36 5.31
N MET A 56 -19.67 4.02 5.25
CA MET A 56 -20.72 3.29 4.51
C MET A 56 -21.93 2.95 5.38
N ALA A 57 -21.70 2.53 6.63
CA ALA A 57 -22.77 2.02 7.50
C ALA A 57 -23.19 3.04 8.57
N LEU A 58 -22.23 3.73 9.20
CA LEU A 58 -22.50 4.54 10.39
C LEU A 58 -22.52 6.06 10.14
N TRP A 59 -22.46 6.51 8.90
CA TRP A 59 -22.27 7.93 8.55
C TRP A 59 -23.35 8.86 9.13
N THR A 60 -24.62 8.42 9.11
CA THR A 60 -25.76 9.16 9.67
C THR A 60 -26.11 8.75 11.10
N HIS A 61 -25.34 7.86 11.71
CA HIS A 61 -25.56 7.38 13.08
C HIS A 61 -24.77 8.21 14.11
N PRO A 62 -25.14 8.21 15.41
CA PRO A 62 -24.49 9.04 16.43
C PRO A 62 -22.96 8.92 16.46
N LEU A 63 -22.43 7.71 16.23
CA LEU A 63 -20.99 7.46 16.19
C LEU A 63 -20.30 8.14 14.99
N GLY A 64 -20.90 8.07 13.79
CA GLY A 64 -20.37 8.75 12.59
C GLY A 64 -20.44 10.26 12.74
N LEU A 65 -21.59 10.79 13.18
CA LEU A 65 -21.78 12.22 13.44
C LEU A 65 -20.73 12.77 14.42
N LYS A 66 -20.49 12.06 15.54
CA LYS A 66 -19.47 12.43 16.53
C LYS A 66 -18.06 12.36 15.97
N THR A 67 -17.74 11.30 15.22
CA THR A 67 -16.38 11.07 14.70
C THR A 67 -15.98 12.11 13.67
N PHE A 68 -16.88 12.41 12.73
CA PHE A 68 -16.66 13.38 11.66
C PHE A 68 -17.08 14.81 11.99
N ARG A 69 -17.62 15.05 13.20
CA ARG A 69 -18.16 16.34 13.66
C ARG A 69 -19.17 16.91 12.67
N ASN A 70 -20.10 16.06 12.25
CA ASN A 70 -21.09 16.38 11.23
C ASN A 70 -22.46 16.64 11.86
N SER A 71 -23.30 17.47 11.22
CA SER A 71 -24.72 17.56 11.56
C SER A 71 -25.48 16.42 10.87
N LEU A 72 -26.64 16.03 11.42
CA LEU A 72 -27.46 14.99 10.80
C LEU A 72 -27.91 15.39 9.38
N GLU A 73 -28.33 16.63 9.20
CA GLU A 73 -28.75 17.18 7.90
C GLU A 73 -27.63 17.09 6.85
N LYS A 74 -26.42 17.56 7.18
CA LYS A 74 -25.27 17.47 6.27
C LYS A 74 -24.88 16.02 6.01
N ALA A 75 -24.92 15.15 7.03
CA ALA A 75 -24.61 13.73 6.86
C ALA A 75 -25.62 13.01 5.95
N GLN A 76 -26.91 13.35 6.05
CA GLN A 76 -27.93 12.83 5.15
C GLN A 76 -27.69 13.29 3.71
N ALA A 77 -27.42 14.59 3.51
CA ALA A 77 -27.15 15.16 2.20
C ALA A 77 -25.91 14.54 1.52
N THR A 78 -24.88 14.17 2.29
CA THR A 78 -23.63 13.61 1.74
C THR A 78 -23.50 12.10 1.90
N ARG A 79 -24.57 11.37 2.25
CA ARG A 79 -24.50 9.92 2.58
C ARG A 79 -23.92 9.08 1.43
N VAL A 80 -24.36 9.32 0.20
CA VAL A 80 -23.89 8.56 -0.97
C VAL A 80 -22.43 8.87 -1.27
N LEU A 81 -22.04 10.14 -1.17
CA LEU A 81 -20.65 10.56 -1.34
C LEU A 81 -19.74 9.89 -0.30
N ALA A 82 -20.17 9.88 0.97
CA ALA A 82 -19.44 9.22 2.05
C ALA A 82 -19.33 7.70 1.81
N ALA A 83 -20.41 7.04 1.38
CA ALA A 83 -20.35 5.62 1.06
C ALA A 83 -19.33 5.31 -0.05
N ASN A 84 -19.19 6.19 -1.05
CA ASN A 84 -18.16 6.05 -2.08
C ASN A 84 -16.74 6.26 -1.52
N GLN A 85 -16.54 7.24 -0.62
CA GLN A 85 -15.27 7.39 0.10
C GLN A 85 -14.93 6.13 0.91
N GLY A 86 -15.93 5.55 1.58
CA GLY A 86 -15.78 4.32 2.34
C GLY A 86 -15.36 3.14 1.48
N LEU A 87 -15.91 3.01 0.26
CA LEU A 87 -15.51 1.96 -0.67
C LEU A 87 -14.03 2.08 -1.08
N TYR A 88 -13.53 3.29 -1.35
CA TYR A 88 -12.11 3.50 -1.62
C TYR A 88 -11.24 3.11 -0.42
N ASN A 89 -11.66 3.45 0.81
CA ASN A 89 -11.01 2.97 2.04
C ASN A 89 -10.99 1.43 2.10
N GLY A 90 -12.03 0.76 1.61
CA GLY A 90 -12.07 -0.69 1.46
C GLY A 90 -11.01 -1.24 0.49
N PHE A 91 -10.81 -0.60 -0.66
CA PHE A 91 -9.75 -0.99 -1.59
C PHE A 91 -8.35 -0.81 -0.98
N LEU A 92 -8.13 0.28 -0.23
CA LEU A 92 -6.88 0.49 0.51
C LEU A 92 -6.67 -0.62 1.54
N ALA A 93 -7.69 -0.92 2.35
CA ALA A 93 -7.61 -2.00 3.34
C ALA A 93 -7.30 -3.36 2.69
N ALA A 94 -7.99 -3.72 1.60
CA ALA A 94 -7.76 -4.96 0.87
C ALA A 94 -6.33 -5.07 0.34
N GLY A 95 -5.81 -4.00 -0.23
CA GLY A 95 -4.42 -3.92 -0.70
C GLY A 95 -3.38 -4.06 0.41
N LEU A 96 -3.62 -3.42 1.56
CA LEU A 96 -2.76 -3.53 2.74
C LEU A 96 -2.77 -4.94 3.34
N PHE A 97 -3.95 -5.57 3.47
CA PHE A 97 -4.06 -6.97 3.90
C PHE A 97 -3.33 -7.90 2.93
N TRP A 98 -3.52 -7.70 1.62
CA TRP A 98 -2.82 -8.50 0.62
C TRP A 98 -1.31 -8.36 0.73
N GLY A 99 -0.79 -7.12 0.79
CA GLY A 99 0.63 -6.85 0.92
C GLY A 99 1.23 -7.46 2.20
N ALA A 100 0.54 -7.32 3.33
CA ALA A 100 1.01 -7.84 4.61
C ALA A 100 0.96 -9.38 4.68
N LEU A 101 -0.16 -10.00 4.32
CA LEU A 101 -0.37 -11.45 4.42
C LEU A 101 0.42 -12.24 3.38
N ALA A 102 0.61 -11.68 2.18
CA ALA A 102 1.46 -12.27 1.15
C ALA A 102 2.95 -11.93 1.33
N VAL A 103 3.31 -11.17 2.38
CA VAL A 103 4.68 -10.73 2.67
C VAL A 103 5.32 -10.04 1.45
N ARG A 104 4.55 -9.13 0.83
CA ARG A 104 4.91 -8.39 -0.38
C ARG A 104 5.19 -6.92 -0.05
N ALA A 105 6.47 -6.62 0.16
CA ALA A 105 6.93 -5.27 0.51
C ALA A 105 6.61 -4.23 -0.57
N ASP A 106 6.62 -4.62 -1.84
CA ASP A 106 6.24 -3.79 -2.98
C ASP A 106 4.77 -3.35 -2.91
N VAL A 107 3.86 -4.31 -2.70
CA VAL A 107 2.42 -4.05 -2.58
C VAL A 107 2.13 -3.25 -1.33
N LEU A 108 2.69 -3.66 -0.18
CA LEU A 108 2.46 -2.95 1.08
C LEU A 108 2.98 -1.50 1.01
N SER A 109 4.15 -1.27 0.39
CA SER A 109 4.69 0.08 0.20
C SER A 109 3.79 0.95 -0.68
N PHE A 110 3.28 0.41 -1.78
CA PHE A 110 2.39 1.14 -2.68
C PHE A 110 1.14 1.62 -1.94
N PHE A 111 0.44 0.71 -1.27
CA PHE A 111 -0.79 1.06 -0.56
C PHE A 111 -0.55 1.98 0.64
N LEU A 112 0.50 1.75 1.44
CA LEU A 112 0.86 2.70 2.50
C LEU A 112 1.20 4.08 1.93
N GLY A 113 1.90 4.15 0.80
CA GLY A 113 2.18 5.41 0.10
C GLY A 113 0.89 6.12 -0.33
N CYS A 114 -0.08 5.39 -0.89
CA CYS A 114 -1.41 5.94 -1.19
C CYS A 114 -2.10 6.50 0.05
N VAL A 115 -2.06 5.78 1.18
CA VAL A 115 -2.63 6.26 2.46
C VAL A 115 -1.95 7.54 2.93
N VAL A 116 -0.62 7.64 2.83
CA VAL A 116 0.11 8.87 3.19
C VAL A 116 -0.34 10.04 2.33
N VAL A 117 -0.38 9.87 1.01
CA VAL A 117 -0.80 10.93 0.07
C VAL A 117 -2.24 11.37 0.34
N ALA A 118 -3.16 10.42 0.44
CA ALA A 118 -4.57 10.69 0.73
C ALA A 118 -4.74 11.35 2.10
N GLY A 119 -4.04 10.88 3.12
CA GLY A 119 -4.08 11.44 4.48
C GLY A 119 -3.53 12.86 4.54
N CYS A 120 -2.44 13.16 3.83
CA CYS A 120 -1.90 14.51 3.69
C CYS A 120 -2.86 15.45 2.95
N TYR A 121 -3.42 15.00 1.81
CA TYR A 121 -4.39 15.79 1.06
C TYR A 121 -5.68 16.04 1.85
N GLY A 122 -6.19 15.03 2.56
CA GLY A 122 -7.33 15.16 3.45
C GLY A 122 -7.06 16.08 4.63
N ALA A 123 -5.83 16.08 5.17
CA ALA A 123 -5.43 17.02 6.22
C ALA A 123 -5.42 18.48 5.76
N TYR A 124 -5.01 18.71 4.51
CA TYR A 124 -5.04 20.03 3.87
C TYR A 124 -6.48 20.48 3.53
N SER A 125 -7.29 19.60 2.96
CA SER A 125 -8.59 19.95 2.37
C SER A 125 -9.80 19.79 3.29
N VAL A 126 -9.74 18.93 4.30
CA VAL A 126 -10.90 18.57 5.14
C VAL A 126 -10.66 18.86 6.62
N ASN A 127 -9.67 18.19 7.23
CA ASN A 127 -9.39 18.34 8.67
C ASN A 127 -7.99 17.84 9.03
N ARG A 128 -7.20 18.66 9.73
CA ARG A 128 -5.84 18.31 10.20
C ARG A 128 -5.77 16.99 10.98
N ARG A 129 -6.85 16.57 11.66
CA ARG A 129 -6.91 15.28 12.38
C ARG A 129 -6.68 14.07 11.45
N ILE A 130 -7.01 14.20 10.16
CA ILE A 130 -6.82 13.13 9.17
C ILE A 130 -5.33 12.78 9.05
N PHE A 131 -4.43 13.75 9.18
CA PHE A 131 -2.98 13.47 9.19
C PHE A 131 -2.61 12.52 10.32
N PHE A 132 -3.03 12.82 11.54
CA PHE A 132 -2.68 12.03 12.73
C PHE A 132 -3.34 10.66 12.76
N VAL A 133 -4.53 10.53 12.19
CA VAL A 133 -5.27 9.27 12.16
C VAL A 133 -4.82 8.39 11.00
N GLN A 134 -4.57 8.94 9.81
CA GLN A 134 -4.27 8.15 8.60
C GLN A 134 -2.79 8.23 8.18
N ALA A 135 -2.30 9.43 7.88
CA ALA A 135 -0.96 9.61 7.29
C ALA A 135 0.16 9.21 8.26
N LEU A 136 0.07 9.61 9.53
CA LEU A 136 1.12 9.34 10.52
C LEU A 136 1.29 7.84 10.80
N PRO A 137 0.22 7.04 11.06
CA PRO A 137 0.37 5.59 11.19
C PRO A 137 0.93 4.91 9.93
N ALA A 138 0.53 5.37 8.74
CA ALA A 138 1.06 4.84 7.49
C ALA A 138 2.54 5.19 7.26
N LEU A 139 2.97 6.40 7.65
CA LEU A 139 4.38 6.80 7.64
C LEU A 139 5.21 5.95 8.60
N ILE A 140 4.69 5.66 9.79
CA ILE A 140 5.36 4.76 10.75
C ILE A 140 5.49 3.35 10.17
N ALA A 141 4.43 2.82 9.57
CA ALA A 141 4.46 1.50 8.93
C ALA A 141 5.46 1.46 7.75
N LEU A 142 5.52 2.50 6.93
CA LEU A 142 6.53 2.62 5.85
C LEU A 142 7.95 2.68 6.41
N ALA A 143 8.17 3.49 7.45
CA ALA A 143 9.47 3.58 8.09
C ALA A 143 9.93 2.22 8.62
N LEU A 144 9.05 1.46 9.29
CA LEU A 144 9.34 0.10 9.77
C LEU A 144 9.60 -0.91 8.65
N LEU A 145 8.94 -0.73 7.49
CA LEU A 145 9.10 -1.60 6.33
C LEU A 145 10.48 -1.42 5.65
N TRP A 146 10.98 -0.19 5.62
CA TRP A 146 12.23 0.18 4.95
C TRP A 146 13.42 0.36 5.91
N LEU A 147 13.21 0.20 7.21
CA LEU A 147 14.29 0.17 8.19
C LEU A 147 15.22 -1.00 7.88
N PRO A 148 16.55 -0.80 7.86
CA PRO A 148 17.48 -1.91 7.71
C PRO A 148 17.45 -2.81 8.94
N HIS A 149 17.37 -4.12 8.72
CA HIS A 149 17.39 -5.18 9.73
C HIS A 149 18.29 -6.32 9.28
#